data_AF-A0A1H7P7C0-F1
#
_entry.id   AF-A0A1H7P7C0-F1
#
_cell.length_a   1.000
_cell.length_b   1.000
_cell.length_c   1.000
_cell.angle_alpha   90.00
_cell.angle_beta   90.00
_cell.angle_gamma   90.00
#
_symmetry.space_group_name_H-M   'P 1'
#
loop_
_entity.id
_entity.type
_entity.pdbx_description
1 polymer ?
#
loop_
_entity_poly.entity_id
_entity_poly.type
_entity_poly.pdbx_seq_one_letter_code
_entity_poly.pdbx_strand_id
1 'polypeptide(L)'
;MSSLRKMHKSEALSMANLVYQEMMGTDNSFSPQQWIDYHEVDVFPKAFKPHRWTLLHDYISELYKFQLYYPIDKHEPYEVIESLIDLFNTYCPDNPEFKKYSYQYSEYIVDKRNSVVKDKEGNGVDYRIIDELGYNFCSAFENSIIDIVVDDVFTVLFQSKNFLRQFNMAVSEIIIKTKKEDKPEILKSDGVIKRCSTNLAWLRKGVFYRDKGRCQECGKDVTGLLNLENTFHIDHIVPLTMGGTNDPTNFQLLCDSCNLSKGAKTNNTFDIDSPFWDQDKRKK
;
A
#
# COMPACT_ATOMS: atom_id res chain seq x y z
N MET A 1 4.19 12.61 -20.73
CA MET A 1 3.72 13.08 -19.42
C MET A 1 4.77 12.73 -18.39
N SER A 2 5.24 13.71 -17.63
CA SER A 2 6.15 13.46 -16.50
C SER A 2 5.41 12.62 -15.46
N SER A 3 5.98 11.48 -15.05
CA SER A 3 5.46 10.65 -13.95
C SER A 3 5.79 11.21 -12.57
N LEU A 4 6.42 12.40 -12.50
CA LEU A 4 6.78 13.05 -11.26
C LEU A 4 5.60 13.85 -10.74
N ARG A 5 5.11 13.50 -9.56
CA ARG A 5 4.13 14.28 -8.79
C ARG A 5 4.70 14.66 -7.43
N LYS A 6 4.16 15.73 -6.85
CA LYS A 6 4.54 16.19 -5.51
C LYS A 6 3.80 15.35 -4.47
N MET A 7 4.52 14.41 -3.85
CA MET A 7 4.00 13.56 -2.77
C MET A 7 3.95 14.34 -1.44
N HIS A 8 2.84 14.24 -0.71
CA HIS A 8 2.74 14.66 0.68
C HIS A 8 3.47 13.65 1.58
N LYS A 9 4.81 13.77 1.64
CA LYS A 9 5.69 12.75 2.23
C LYS A 9 5.35 12.37 3.67
N SER A 10 4.97 13.33 4.50
CA SER A 10 4.64 13.08 5.91
C SER A 10 3.43 12.13 6.02
N GLU A 11 2.41 12.36 5.20
CA GLU A 11 1.23 11.50 5.19
C GLU A 11 1.55 10.12 4.65
N ALA A 12 2.24 10.05 3.51
CA ALA A 12 2.61 8.78 2.90
C ALA A 12 3.42 7.89 3.87
N LEU A 13 4.35 8.50 4.64
CA LEU A 13 5.13 7.80 5.65
C LEU A 13 4.30 7.43 6.88
N SER A 14 3.44 8.33 7.37
CA SER A 14 2.59 8.08 8.52
C SER A 14 1.63 6.91 8.26
N MET A 15 0.93 6.96 7.13
CA MET A 15 0.01 5.92 6.71
C MET A 15 0.75 4.62 6.38
N ALA A 16 1.92 4.66 5.75
CA ALA A 16 2.73 3.46 5.54
C ALA A 16 3.15 2.81 6.87
N ASN A 17 3.51 3.61 7.88
CA ASN A 17 3.79 3.08 9.22
C ASN A 17 2.54 2.46 9.84
N LEU A 18 1.37 3.09 9.73
CA LEU A 18 0.12 2.52 10.22
C LEU A 18 -0.19 1.18 9.55
N VAL A 19 -0.12 1.10 8.22
CA VAL A 19 -0.27 -0.15 7.45
C VAL A 19 0.72 -1.22 7.94
N TYR A 20 1.96 -0.83 8.25
CA TYR A 20 2.96 -1.73 8.81
C TYR A 20 2.57 -2.24 10.20
N GLN A 21 2.07 -1.36 11.08
CA GLN A 21 1.61 -1.75 12.42
C GLN A 21 0.40 -2.69 12.36
N GLU A 22 -0.62 -2.39 11.55
CA GLU A 22 -1.81 -3.25 11.37
C GLU A 22 -1.47 -4.62 10.75
N MET A 23 -0.33 -4.72 10.06
CA MET A 23 0.15 -6.00 9.55
C MET A 23 0.98 -6.78 10.58
N MET A 24 1.74 -6.11 11.45
CA MET A 24 2.75 -6.73 12.32
C MET A 24 2.37 -6.82 13.80
N GLY A 25 1.36 -6.07 14.25
CA GLY A 25 0.93 -6.06 15.65
C GLY A 25 0.16 -7.32 16.06
N THR A 26 -0.05 -7.47 17.37
CA THR A 26 -0.69 -8.67 17.97
C THR A 26 -2.18 -8.49 18.28
N ASP A 27 -2.67 -7.25 18.36
CA ASP A 27 -4.07 -6.87 18.64
C ASP A 27 -4.60 -5.94 17.53
N ASN A 28 -4.40 -6.34 16.27
CA ASN A 28 -4.74 -5.48 15.13
C ASN A 28 -6.25 -5.49 14.89
N SER A 29 -6.78 -4.32 14.59
CA SER A 29 -8.20 -4.15 14.28
C SER A 29 -8.48 -4.30 12.78
N PHE A 30 -7.44 -4.17 11.94
CA PHE A 30 -7.56 -4.16 10.48
C PHE A 30 -6.36 -4.84 9.80
N SER A 31 -5.96 -6.01 10.27
CA SER A 31 -4.93 -6.81 9.58
C SER A 31 -5.36 -7.23 8.17
N PRO A 32 -4.42 -7.56 7.24
CA PRO A 32 -4.80 -8.02 5.91
C PRO A 32 -5.75 -9.23 5.93
N GLN A 33 -5.61 -10.14 6.91
CA GLN A 33 -6.50 -11.28 7.05
C GLN A 33 -7.92 -10.85 7.47
N GLN A 34 -8.03 -9.95 8.46
CA GLN A 34 -9.33 -9.37 8.85
C GLN A 34 -9.96 -8.58 7.70
N TRP A 35 -9.18 -7.80 6.96
CA TRP A 35 -9.67 -7.08 5.79
C TRP A 35 -10.28 -8.04 4.76
N ILE A 36 -9.57 -9.12 4.43
CA ILE A 36 -10.06 -10.09 3.44
C ILE A 36 -11.30 -10.83 3.95
N ASP A 37 -11.28 -11.29 5.20
CA ASP A 37 -12.38 -12.07 5.78
C ASP A 37 -13.63 -11.23 6.03
N TYR A 38 -13.48 -10.03 6.59
CA TYR A 38 -14.60 -9.15 6.96
C TYR A 38 -15.25 -8.46 5.76
N HIS A 39 -14.44 -8.04 4.78
CA HIS A 39 -14.94 -7.39 3.56
C HIS A 39 -15.18 -8.36 2.40
N GLU A 40 -15.06 -9.68 2.64
CA GLU A 40 -15.26 -10.75 1.65
C GLU A 40 -14.48 -10.50 0.34
N VAL A 41 -13.22 -10.06 0.46
CA VAL A 41 -12.41 -9.61 -0.67
C VAL A 41 -12.11 -10.78 -1.61
N ASP A 42 -12.57 -10.72 -2.86
CA ASP A 42 -12.14 -11.66 -3.90
C ASP A 42 -10.70 -11.35 -4.33
N VAL A 43 -9.73 -12.02 -3.69
CA VAL A 43 -8.31 -11.83 -3.99
C VAL A 43 -7.90 -12.42 -5.36
N PHE A 44 -8.69 -13.34 -5.91
CA PHE A 44 -8.30 -14.17 -7.05
C PHE A 44 -8.05 -13.41 -8.36
N PRO A 45 -8.84 -12.38 -8.74
CA PRO A 45 -8.60 -11.61 -9.96
C PRO A 45 -7.19 -11.02 -10.00
N LYS A 46 -6.74 -10.41 -8.91
CA LYS A 46 -5.39 -9.81 -8.81
C LYS A 46 -4.31 -10.81 -8.46
N ALA A 47 -4.65 -11.89 -7.75
CA ALA A 47 -3.70 -12.96 -7.48
C ALA A 47 -3.36 -13.78 -8.74
N PHE A 48 -4.29 -13.89 -9.70
CA PHE A 48 -4.10 -14.66 -10.93
C PHE A 48 -3.23 -13.95 -11.96
N LYS A 49 -3.39 -12.65 -12.15
CA LYS A 49 -2.66 -11.88 -13.18
C LYS A 49 -2.16 -10.54 -12.64
N PRO A 50 -1.00 -10.03 -13.11
CA PRO A 50 -0.45 -8.77 -12.62
C PRO A 50 -1.33 -7.57 -12.99
N HIS A 51 -1.59 -6.69 -12.03
CA HIS A 51 -2.28 -5.41 -12.20
C HIS A 51 -1.43 -4.28 -11.65
N ARG A 52 -1.49 -3.08 -12.27
CA ARG A 52 -0.78 -1.90 -11.71
C ARG A 52 -1.35 -1.51 -10.35
N TRP A 53 -2.68 -1.52 -10.24
CA TRP A 53 -3.40 -1.39 -8.97
C TRP A 53 -3.44 -2.77 -8.29
N THR A 54 -2.56 -2.96 -7.32
CA THR A 54 -2.32 -4.27 -6.67
C THR A 54 -3.31 -4.56 -5.54
N LEU A 55 -3.27 -5.76 -4.96
CA LEU A 55 -4.02 -6.06 -3.72
C LEU A 55 -3.59 -5.15 -2.56
N LEU A 56 -2.31 -4.76 -2.52
CA LEU A 56 -1.80 -3.84 -1.50
C LEU A 56 -2.43 -2.44 -1.65
N HIS A 57 -2.72 -1.99 -2.87
CA HIS A 57 -3.43 -0.73 -3.05
C HIS A 57 -4.85 -0.79 -2.49
N ASP A 58 -5.58 -1.89 -2.73
CA ASP A 58 -6.93 -2.04 -2.18
C ASP A 58 -6.89 -2.06 -0.65
N TYR A 59 -5.94 -2.81 -0.06
CA TYR A 59 -5.79 -2.86 1.39
C TYR A 59 -5.48 -1.48 1.99
N ILE A 60 -4.53 -0.75 1.41
CA ILE A 60 -4.21 0.62 1.83
C ILE A 60 -5.45 1.51 1.72
N SER A 61 -6.18 1.44 0.61
CA SER A 61 -7.39 2.24 0.38
C SER A 61 -8.45 1.98 1.44
N GLU A 62 -8.73 0.71 1.75
CA GLU A 62 -9.75 0.36 2.74
C GLU A 62 -9.32 0.72 4.17
N LEU A 63 -8.04 0.52 4.51
CA LEU A 63 -7.52 1.01 5.80
C LEU A 63 -7.62 2.54 5.89
N TYR A 64 -7.31 3.26 4.81
CA TYR A 64 -7.42 4.72 4.77
C TYR A 64 -8.85 5.17 5.07
N LYS A 65 -9.84 4.57 4.39
CA LYS A 65 -11.26 4.86 4.65
C LYS A 65 -11.62 4.56 6.09
N PHE A 66 -11.24 3.38 6.60
CA PHE A 66 -11.50 3.03 7.99
C PHE A 66 -10.97 4.09 8.97
N GLN A 67 -9.75 4.60 8.76
CA GLN A 67 -9.15 5.64 9.59
C GLN A 67 -9.82 7.01 9.50
N LEU A 68 -10.48 7.32 8.37
CA LEU A 68 -11.20 8.58 8.19
C LEU A 68 -12.62 8.52 8.77
N TYR A 69 -13.33 7.42 8.53
CA TYR A 69 -14.73 7.28 8.93
C TYR A 69 -14.88 6.97 10.43
N TYR A 70 -13.99 6.14 10.99
CA TYR A 70 -14.10 5.71 12.39
C TYR A 70 -14.10 6.85 13.42
N PRO A 71 -13.24 7.89 13.33
CA PRO A 71 -13.31 9.04 14.24
C PRO A 71 -14.59 9.85 14.06
N ILE A 72 -15.12 9.96 12.84
CA ILE A 72 -16.37 10.70 12.57
C ILE A 72 -17.55 9.96 13.22
N ASP A 73 -17.62 8.63 13.11
CA ASP A 73 -18.61 7.80 13.78
C ASP A 73 -18.59 7.96 15.32
N LYS A 74 -17.44 8.37 15.87
CA LYS A 74 -17.24 8.68 17.30
C LYS A 74 -17.46 10.13 17.67
N HIS A 75 -17.94 10.97 16.74
CA HIS A 75 -18.10 12.41 16.93
C HIS A 75 -16.77 13.16 17.17
N GLU A 76 -15.69 12.69 16.54
CA GLU A 76 -14.35 13.29 16.57
C GLU A 76 -13.86 13.68 15.15
N PRO A 77 -14.63 14.48 14.36
CA PRO A 77 -14.33 14.74 12.95
C PRO A 77 -13.18 15.73 12.71
N TYR A 78 -12.75 16.48 13.73
CA TYR A 78 -11.90 17.67 13.56
C TYR A 78 -10.52 17.35 12.99
N GLU A 79 -9.85 16.33 13.51
CA GLU A 79 -8.53 15.91 13.03
C GLU A 79 -8.61 15.33 11.62
N VAL A 80 -9.72 14.64 11.30
CA VAL A 80 -9.99 14.11 9.97
C VAL A 80 -10.15 15.24 8.96
N ILE A 81 -10.98 16.25 9.27
CA ILE A 81 -11.21 17.41 8.38
C ILE A 81 -9.89 18.16 8.15
N GLU A 82 -9.13 18.46 9.21
CA GLU A 82 -7.87 19.19 9.09
C GLU A 82 -6.83 18.42 8.26
N SER A 83 -6.70 17.11 8.48
CA SER A 83 -5.83 16.26 7.67
C SER A 83 -6.24 16.26 6.20
N LEU A 84 -7.54 16.11 5.92
CA LEU A 84 -8.05 16.13 4.55
C LEU A 84 -7.81 17.49 3.87
N ILE A 85 -7.96 18.61 4.59
CA ILE A 85 -7.63 19.94 4.07
C ILE A 85 -6.16 20.02 3.63
N ASP A 86 -5.23 19.53 4.44
CA ASP A 86 -3.80 19.52 4.11
C ASP A 86 -3.48 18.66 2.88
N LEU A 87 -4.14 17.50 2.75
CA LEU A 87 -4.01 16.64 1.58
C LEU A 87 -4.56 17.31 0.32
N PHE A 88 -5.76 17.88 0.38
CA PHE A 88 -6.34 18.59 -0.76
C PHE A 88 -5.46 19.76 -1.20
N ASN A 89 -4.95 20.56 -0.26
CA ASN A 89 -4.03 21.65 -0.57
C ASN A 89 -2.76 21.17 -1.31
N THR A 90 -2.33 19.93 -1.07
CA THR A 90 -1.17 19.34 -1.73
C THR A 90 -1.48 18.73 -3.09
N TYR A 91 -2.56 17.96 -3.19
CA TYR A 91 -2.85 17.12 -4.34
C TYR A 91 -3.86 17.73 -5.31
N CYS A 92 -4.84 18.48 -4.82
CA CYS A 92 -5.92 19.03 -5.65
C CYS A 92 -6.54 20.30 -5.02
N PRO A 93 -5.78 21.41 -4.90
CA PRO A 93 -6.23 22.62 -4.21
C PRO A 93 -7.40 23.31 -4.93
N ASP A 94 -7.59 23.03 -6.22
CA ASP A 94 -8.65 23.61 -7.04
C ASP A 94 -9.94 22.80 -7.08
N ASN A 95 -10.03 21.69 -6.34
CA ASN A 95 -11.23 20.87 -6.29
C ASN A 95 -12.46 21.69 -5.80
N PRO A 96 -13.58 21.73 -6.54
CA PRO A 96 -14.73 22.56 -6.18
C PRO A 96 -15.43 22.14 -4.89
N GLU A 97 -15.53 20.84 -4.62
CA GLU A 97 -16.14 20.30 -3.40
C GLU A 97 -15.27 20.65 -2.19
N PHE A 98 -13.97 20.42 -2.29
CA PHE A 98 -12.99 20.84 -1.29
C PHE A 98 -13.10 22.33 -0.97
N LYS A 99 -13.13 23.21 -1.98
CA LYS A 99 -13.26 24.66 -1.77
C LYS A 99 -14.56 25.02 -1.04
N LYS A 100 -15.68 24.39 -1.44
CA LYS A 100 -16.97 24.58 -0.79
C LYS A 100 -16.94 24.14 0.68
N TYR A 101 -16.47 22.93 0.97
CA TYR A 101 -16.46 22.37 2.32
C TYR A 101 -15.44 23.06 3.22
N SER A 102 -14.28 23.45 2.69
CA SER A 102 -13.27 24.24 3.39
C SER A 102 -13.80 25.62 3.76
N TYR A 103 -14.51 26.29 2.84
CA TYR A 103 -15.17 27.55 3.16
C TYR A 103 -16.22 27.36 4.27
N GLN A 104 -17.09 26.36 4.16
CA GLN A 104 -18.10 26.07 5.19
C GLN A 104 -17.46 25.79 6.54
N TYR A 105 -16.41 24.97 6.60
CA TYR A 105 -15.69 24.69 7.84
C TYR A 105 -15.08 25.96 8.45
N SER A 106 -14.58 26.88 7.61
CA SER A 106 -14.01 28.16 8.06
C SER A 106 -15.02 29.13 8.69
N GLU A 107 -16.33 28.88 8.56
CA GLU A 107 -17.39 29.65 9.22
C GLU A 107 -17.58 29.27 10.69
N TYR A 108 -16.90 28.23 11.17
CA TYR A 108 -17.03 27.72 12.54
C TYR A 108 -15.74 27.89 13.35
N ILE A 109 -15.92 28.21 14.62
CA ILE A 109 -14.88 28.22 15.66
C ILE A 109 -15.07 26.95 16.48
N VAL A 110 -14.08 26.06 16.44
CA VAL A 110 -14.12 24.76 17.11
C VAL A 110 -13.26 24.78 18.38
N ASP A 111 -13.88 24.52 19.52
CA ASP A 111 -13.18 24.15 20.76
C ASP A 111 -13.15 22.62 20.88
N LYS A 112 -12.05 22.03 20.39
CA LYS A 112 -11.82 20.58 20.39
C LYS A 112 -11.82 19.96 21.79
N ARG A 113 -11.46 20.72 22.83
CA ARG A 113 -11.33 20.17 24.20
C ARG A 113 -12.67 19.99 24.87
N ASN A 114 -13.62 20.86 24.56
CA ASN A 114 -14.95 20.87 25.16
C ASN A 114 -16.04 20.41 24.18
N SER A 115 -15.66 20.02 22.95
CA SER A 115 -16.57 19.68 21.85
C SER A 115 -17.63 20.75 21.60
N VAL A 116 -17.23 22.01 21.69
CA VAL A 116 -18.11 23.17 21.48
C VAL A 116 -17.83 23.75 20.10
N VAL A 117 -18.88 23.92 19.31
CA VAL A 117 -18.83 24.58 18.00
C VAL A 117 -19.57 25.89 18.10
N LYS A 118 -18.95 26.96 17.60
CA LYS A 118 -19.56 28.28 17.49
C LYS A 118 -19.51 28.77 16.06
N ASP A 119 -20.45 29.59 15.64
CA ASP A 119 -20.32 30.37 14.42
C ASP A 119 -19.32 31.53 14.62
N LYS A 120 -19.07 32.29 13.55
CA LYS A 120 -18.22 33.50 13.59
C LYS A 120 -18.73 34.61 14.50
N GLU A 121 -20.02 34.62 14.82
CA GLU A 121 -20.63 35.57 15.74
C GLU A 121 -20.51 35.12 17.21
N GLY A 122 -20.04 33.89 17.44
CA GLY A 122 -19.85 33.29 18.76
C GLY A 122 -21.07 32.55 19.29
N ASN A 123 -22.12 32.39 18.49
CA ASN A 123 -23.31 31.63 18.87
C ASN A 123 -23.00 30.13 18.85
N GLY A 124 -23.51 29.38 19.83
CA GLY A 124 -23.37 27.93 19.85
C GLY A 124 -24.13 27.27 18.69
N VAL A 125 -23.50 26.30 18.04
CA VAL A 125 -24.05 25.55 16.91
C VAL A 125 -24.08 24.06 17.26
N ASP A 126 -25.05 23.32 16.72
CA ASP A 126 -25.10 21.87 16.86
C ASP A 126 -23.82 21.24 16.25
N TYR A 127 -23.09 20.48 17.07
CA TYR A 127 -21.84 19.85 16.68
C TYR A 127 -22.00 18.88 15.50
N ARG A 128 -23.21 18.34 15.29
CA ARG A 128 -23.54 17.44 14.16
C ARG A 128 -23.27 18.04 12.80
N ILE A 129 -23.28 19.38 12.69
CA ILE A 129 -22.93 20.06 11.44
C ILE A 129 -21.47 19.77 11.05
N ILE A 130 -20.58 19.65 12.03
CA ILE A 130 -19.18 19.32 11.79
C ILE A 130 -19.04 17.84 11.41
N ASP A 131 -19.81 16.93 12.03
CA ASP A 131 -19.81 15.52 11.62
C ASP A 131 -20.23 15.38 10.14
N GLU A 132 -21.30 16.08 9.73
CA GLU A 132 -21.76 16.11 8.34
C GLU A 132 -20.68 16.66 7.40
N LEU A 133 -20.00 17.74 7.78
CA LEU A 133 -18.86 18.25 7.03
C LEU A 133 -17.73 17.21 6.92
N GLY A 134 -17.44 16.48 7.99
CA GLY A 134 -16.46 15.38 7.99
C GLY A 134 -16.78 14.33 6.92
N TYR A 135 -18.03 13.87 6.87
CA TYR A 135 -18.48 12.93 5.83
C TYR A 135 -18.37 13.52 4.42
N ASN A 136 -18.72 14.80 4.24
CA ASN A 136 -18.61 15.49 2.96
C ASN A 136 -17.14 15.58 2.48
N PHE A 137 -16.21 15.87 3.40
CA PHE A 137 -14.77 15.84 3.12
C PHE A 137 -14.29 14.44 2.74
N CYS A 138 -14.71 13.40 3.46
CA CYS A 138 -14.35 12.01 3.14
C CYS A 138 -14.86 11.61 1.75
N SER A 139 -16.11 11.95 1.42
CA SER A 139 -16.68 11.67 0.11
C SER A 139 -15.93 12.41 -1.01
N ALA A 140 -15.60 13.69 -0.82
CA ALA A 140 -14.79 14.44 -1.78
C ALA A 140 -13.40 13.81 -1.96
N PHE A 141 -12.79 13.35 -0.86
CA PHE A 141 -11.48 12.70 -0.85
C PHE A 141 -11.50 11.42 -1.68
N GLU A 142 -12.47 10.55 -1.44
CA GLU A 142 -12.68 9.31 -2.19
C GLU A 142 -12.91 9.55 -3.68
N ASN A 143 -13.69 10.56 -4.03
CA ASN A 143 -14.01 10.84 -5.43
C ASN A 143 -12.87 11.53 -6.20
N SER A 144 -11.85 12.06 -5.49
CA SER A 144 -10.91 13.01 -6.10
C SER A 144 -9.43 12.68 -5.92
N ILE A 145 -8.99 12.27 -4.73
CA ILE A 145 -7.54 12.19 -4.41
C ILE A 145 -7.07 10.92 -3.70
N ILE A 146 -7.93 10.18 -2.99
CA ILE A 146 -8.10 8.75 -3.30
C ILE A 146 -6.87 7.96 -3.73
N ASP A 147 -6.96 7.59 -4.99
CA ASP A 147 -6.00 6.76 -5.69
C ASP A 147 -4.58 7.35 -5.70
N ILE A 148 -4.45 8.69 -5.72
CA ILE A 148 -3.16 9.37 -5.75
C ILE A 148 -2.45 9.20 -4.42
N VAL A 149 -3.17 9.39 -3.31
CA VAL A 149 -2.62 9.25 -1.97
C VAL A 149 -2.27 7.79 -1.68
N VAL A 150 -3.15 6.86 -2.06
CA VAL A 150 -2.92 5.42 -1.91
C VAL A 150 -1.67 4.96 -2.69
N ASP A 151 -1.47 5.44 -3.93
CA ASP A 151 -0.30 5.10 -4.75
C ASP A 151 1.01 5.71 -4.18
N ASP A 152 0.94 6.85 -3.50
CA ASP A 152 2.08 7.43 -2.76
C ASP A 152 2.44 6.58 -1.52
N VAL A 153 1.45 6.11 -0.75
CA VAL A 153 1.66 5.17 0.36
C VAL A 153 2.22 3.84 -0.15
N PHE A 154 1.66 3.31 -1.24
CA PHE A 154 2.16 2.12 -1.91
C PHE A 154 3.62 2.29 -2.31
N THR A 155 4.02 3.45 -2.84
CA THR A 155 5.40 3.72 -3.24
C THR A 155 6.39 3.58 -2.08
N VAL A 156 5.98 3.95 -0.86
CA VAL A 156 6.79 3.75 0.36
C VAL A 156 6.88 2.27 0.72
N LEU A 157 5.72 1.61 0.85
CA LEU A 157 5.63 0.21 1.30
C LEU A 157 6.24 -0.78 0.31
N PHE A 158 6.11 -0.50 -0.99
CA PHE A 158 6.63 -1.35 -2.05
C PHE A 158 8.15 -1.48 -1.97
N GLN A 159 8.87 -0.57 -1.30
CA GLN A 159 10.32 -0.69 -1.13
C GLN A 159 10.75 -1.75 -0.10
N SER A 160 9.89 -2.11 0.86
CA SER A 160 10.25 -3.09 1.91
C SER A 160 9.83 -4.50 1.51
N LYS A 161 10.79 -5.36 1.18
CA LYS A 161 10.49 -6.74 0.78
C LYS A 161 10.02 -7.59 1.95
N ASN A 162 10.55 -7.34 3.14
CA ASN A 162 10.06 -8.01 4.34
C ASN A 162 8.58 -7.71 4.56
N PHE A 163 8.17 -6.45 4.40
CA PHE A 163 6.76 -6.08 4.42
C PHE A 163 5.98 -6.80 3.31
N LEU A 164 6.44 -6.74 2.06
CA LEU A 164 5.78 -7.39 0.92
C LEU A 164 5.62 -8.91 1.10
N ARG A 165 6.61 -9.57 1.72
CA ARG A 165 6.54 -11.00 2.05
C ARG A 165 5.43 -11.27 3.06
N GLN A 166 5.37 -10.51 4.15
CA GLN A 166 4.36 -10.70 5.19
C GLN A 166 2.95 -10.45 4.66
N PHE A 167 2.77 -9.38 3.87
CA PHE A 167 1.52 -9.12 3.17
C PHE A 167 1.11 -10.29 2.26
N ASN A 168 2.03 -10.81 1.45
CA ASN A 168 1.75 -11.93 0.56
C ASN A 168 1.56 -13.27 1.31
N MET A 169 2.14 -13.43 2.50
CA MET A 169 1.85 -14.57 3.36
C MET A 169 0.40 -14.54 3.87
N ALA A 170 -0.13 -13.38 4.26
CA ALA A 170 -1.54 -13.26 4.64
C ALA A 170 -2.47 -13.66 3.48
N VAL A 171 -2.23 -13.13 2.27
CA VAL A 171 -2.99 -13.54 1.07
C VAL A 171 -2.85 -15.04 0.80
N SER A 172 -1.68 -15.63 1.04
CA SER A 172 -1.43 -17.05 0.81
C SER A 172 -2.28 -17.98 1.67
N GLU A 173 -2.72 -17.55 2.85
CA GLU A 173 -3.57 -18.36 3.73
C GLU A 173 -4.93 -18.70 3.11
N ILE A 174 -5.45 -17.80 2.28
CA ILE A 174 -6.69 -18.00 1.53
C ILE A 174 -6.42 -18.90 0.32
N ILE A 175 -5.37 -18.58 -0.43
CA ILE A 175 -5.02 -19.33 -1.64
C ILE A 175 -4.80 -20.80 -1.31
N ILE A 176 -3.98 -21.11 -0.30
CA ILE A 176 -3.57 -22.49 0.04
C ILE A 176 -4.76 -23.37 0.46
N LYS A 177 -5.83 -22.79 1.03
CA LYS A 177 -7.04 -23.50 1.47
C LYS A 177 -8.02 -23.75 0.32
N THR A 178 -7.86 -23.08 -0.82
CA THR A 178 -8.82 -23.11 -1.93
C THR A 178 -8.65 -24.35 -2.81
N LYS A 179 -9.77 -25.00 -3.15
CA LYS A 179 -9.76 -26.20 -3.99
C LYS A 179 -9.77 -25.84 -5.47
N LYS A 180 -9.11 -26.66 -6.28
CA LYS A 180 -9.09 -26.46 -7.74
C LYS A 180 -10.50 -26.47 -8.34
N GLU A 181 -11.40 -27.28 -7.80
CA GLU A 181 -12.79 -27.37 -8.25
C GLU A 181 -13.56 -26.06 -8.06
N ASP A 182 -13.23 -25.27 -7.03
CA ASP A 182 -13.87 -23.96 -6.77
C ASP A 182 -13.43 -22.90 -7.79
N LYS A 183 -12.16 -22.97 -8.25
CA LYS A 183 -11.53 -21.96 -9.12
C LYS A 183 -10.69 -22.62 -10.23
N PRO A 184 -11.28 -23.43 -11.14
CA PRO A 184 -10.54 -24.26 -12.11
C PRO A 184 -9.79 -23.46 -13.18
N GLU A 185 -10.28 -22.26 -13.49
CA GLU A 185 -9.63 -21.37 -14.45
C GLU A 185 -8.39 -20.68 -13.89
N ILE A 186 -8.29 -20.55 -12.57
CA ILE A 186 -7.23 -19.81 -11.88
C ILE A 186 -6.19 -20.75 -11.28
N LEU A 187 -6.62 -21.90 -10.74
CA LEU A 187 -5.75 -22.83 -10.04
C LEU A 187 -5.19 -23.93 -10.95
N LYS A 188 -3.89 -24.20 -10.80
CA LYS A 188 -3.20 -25.33 -11.45
C LYS A 188 -3.54 -26.64 -10.73
N SER A 189 -3.50 -26.59 -9.41
CA SER A 189 -3.84 -27.63 -8.42
C SER A 189 -4.39 -26.93 -7.17
N ASP A 190 -4.93 -27.69 -6.21
CA ASP A 190 -5.33 -27.16 -4.90
C ASP A 190 -4.22 -26.27 -4.33
N GLY A 191 -4.60 -25.07 -3.86
CA GLY A 191 -3.68 -24.13 -3.25
C GLY A 191 -2.64 -23.48 -4.17
N VAL A 192 -2.64 -23.74 -5.48
CA VAL A 192 -1.57 -23.29 -6.39
C VAL A 192 -2.14 -22.55 -7.60
N ILE A 193 -1.90 -21.25 -7.66
CA ILE A 193 -2.28 -20.40 -8.80
C ILE A 193 -1.48 -20.76 -10.06
N LYS A 194 -2.13 -20.75 -11.23
CA LYS A 194 -1.46 -20.87 -12.53
C LYS A 194 -0.48 -19.70 -12.71
N ARG A 195 0.78 -20.01 -13.01
CA ARG A 195 1.83 -19.01 -13.23
C ARG A 195 1.49 -18.11 -14.42
N CYS A 196 1.64 -16.78 -14.25
CA CYS A 196 1.51 -15.84 -15.36
C CYS A 196 2.83 -15.68 -16.14
N SER A 197 2.76 -15.09 -17.34
CA SER A 197 3.96 -14.61 -18.01
C SER A 197 4.56 -13.43 -17.24
N THR A 198 5.85 -13.51 -16.90
CA THR A 198 6.60 -12.42 -16.26
C THR A 198 7.28 -11.49 -17.28
N ASN A 199 7.03 -11.69 -18.58
CA ASN A 199 7.61 -10.86 -19.65
C ASN A 199 6.86 -9.53 -19.88
N LEU A 200 6.17 -9.02 -18.86
CA LEU A 200 5.49 -7.73 -18.93
C LEU A 200 6.50 -6.61 -18.67
N ALA A 201 6.76 -5.78 -19.69
CA ALA A 201 7.79 -4.74 -19.63
C ALA A 201 7.60 -3.77 -18.44
N TRP A 202 6.37 -3.40 -18.10
CA TRP A 202 6.08 -2.51 -16.97
C TRP A 202 6.37 -3.18 -15.62
N LEU A 203 6.02 -4.46 -15.46
CA LEU A 203 6.26 -5.22 -14.23
C LEU A 203 7.76 -5.42 -14.02
N ARG A 204 8.46 -5.87 -15.06
CA ARG A 204 9.92 -6.06 -15.03
C ARG A 204 10.64 -4.78 -14.65
N LYS A 205 10.25 -3.64 -15.23
CA LYS A 205 10.81 -2.33 -14.89
C LYS A 205 10.51 -1.95 -13.44
N GLY A 206 9.26 -2.07 -12.99
CA GLY A 206 8.86 -1.72 -11.62
C GLY A 206 9.65 -2.50 -10.56
N VAL A 207 9.73 -3.83 -10.70
CA VAL A 207 10.51 -4.69 -9.80
C VAL A 207 12.00 -4.37 -9.88
N PHE A 208 12.56 -4.19 -11.08
CA PHE A 208 13.98 -3.84 -11.26
C PHE A 208 14.35 -2.52 -10.56
N TYR A 209 13.51 -1.48 -10.65
CA TYR A 209 13.76 -0.19 -10.00
C TYR A 209 13.62 -0.26 -8.48
N ARG A 210 12.59 -0.96 -7.96
CA ARG A 210 12.46 -1.23 -6.52
C ARG A 210 13.71 -1.94 -5.98
N ASP A 211 14.14 -2.97 -6.69
CA ASP A 211 15.28 -3.82 -6.32
C ASP A 211 16.64 -3.19 -6.65
N LYS A 212 16.66 -1.94 -7.14
CA LYS A 212 17.86 -1.14 -7.43
C LYS A 212 18.86 -1.88 -8.35
N GLY A 213 18.35 -2.73 -9.26
CA GLY A 213 19.18 -3.54 -10.15
C GLY A 213 20.08 -4.55 -9.45
N ARG A 214 19.72 -5.01 -8.24
CA ARG A 214 20.49 -5.99 -7.47
C ARG A 214 19.71 -7.28 -7.25
N CYS A 215 20.42 -8.41 -7.25
CA CYS A 215 19.86 -9.68 -6.80
C CYS A 215 19.42 -9.56 -5.34
N GLN A 216 18.17 -9.91 -5.07
CA GLN A 216 17.53 -9.77 -3.76
C GLN A 216 17.89 -10.89 -2.77
N GLU A 217 18.72 -11.85 -3.20
CA GLU A 217 19.27 -12.93 -2.37
C GLU A 217 20.75 -12.70 -2.05
N CYS A 218 21.58 -12.34 -3.04
CA CYS A 218 23.03 -12.23 -2.88
C CYS A 218 23.60 -10.82 -3.07
N GLY A 219 22.78 -9.83 -3.43
CA GLY A 219 23.22 -8.45 -3.65
C GLY A 219 24.01 -8.20 -4.94
N LYS A 220 24.26 -9.24 -5.76
CA LYS A 220 24.95 -9.15 -7.05
C LYS A 220 24.30 -8.08 -7.93
N ASP A 221 25.10 -7.19 -8.50
CA ASP A 221 24.64 -6.25 -9.53
C ASP A 221 24.19 -7.00 -10.78
N VAL A 222 22.98 -6.70 -11.24
CA VAL A 222 22.39 -7.27 -12.47
C VAL A 222 21.97 -6.16 -13.43
N THR A 223 22.58 -4.98 -13.33
CA THR A 223 22.23 -3.81 -14.14
C THR A 223 22.67 -3.92 -15.60
N GLY A 224 23.66 -4.79 -15.86
CA GLY A 224 24.30 -4.90 -17.17
C GLY A 224 25.25 -3.74 -17.50
N LEU A 225 25.45 -2.77 -16.59
CA LEU A 225 26.26 -1.57 -16.85
C LEU A 225 27.76 -1.87 -16.93
N LEU A 226 28.25 -2.77 -16.07
CA LEU A 226 29.66 -3.17 -16.02
C LEU A 226 29.95 -4.48 -16.75
N ASN A 227 28.93 -5.34 -16.91
CA ASN A 227 29.04 -6.62 -17.60
C ASN A 227 27.71 -6.95 -18.27
N LEU A 228 27.69 -7.02 -19.61
CA LEU A 228 26.51 -7.31 -20.43
C LEU A 228 26.02 -8.75 -20.29
N GLU A 229 26.84 -9.66 -19.77
CA GLU A 229 26.46 -11.05 -19.50
C GLU A 229 25.59 -11.18 -18.25
N ASN A 230 25.49 -10.13 -17.42
CA ASN A 230 24.61 -10.16 -16.26
C ASN A 230 23.13 -10.14 -16.70
N THR A 231 22.47 -11.28 -16.61
CA THR A 231 21.02 -11.39 -16.74
C THR A 231 20.32 -11.44 -15.39
N PHE A 232 19.00 -11.24 -15.42
CA PHE A 232 18.16 -11.31 -14.23
C PHE A 232 16.84 -12.02 -14.51
N HIS A 233 16.30 -12.60 -13.45
CA HIS A 233 14.99 -13.23 -13.41
C HIS A 233 14.06 -12.46 -12.48
N ILE A 234 12.79 -12.48 -12.83
CA ILE A 234 11.70 -12.04 -11.95
C ILE A 234 11.07 -13.30 -11.38
N ASP A 235 11.24 -13.51 -10.09
CA ASP A 235 10.76 -14.69 -9.37
C ASP A 235 9.83 -14.28 -8.21
N HIS A 236 9.06 -15.23 -7.69
CA HIS A 236 8.12 -14.97 -6.61
C HIS A 236 8.82 -14.89 -5.23
N ILE A 237 8.42 -13.93 -4.39
CA ILE A 237 8.83 -13.81 -2.98
C ILE A 237 8.26 -15.00 -2.20
N VAL A 238 6.94 -15.13 -2.17
CA VAL A 238 6.23 -16.33 -1.72
C VAL A 238 6.01 -17.25 -2.93
N PRO A 239 6.59 -18.46 -2.96
CA PRO A 239 6.39 -19.39 -4.07
C PRO A 239 4.91 -19.73 -4.31
N LEU A 240 4.51 -19.93 -5.57
CA LEU A 240 3.14 -20.35 -5.91
C LEU A 240 2.72 -21.67 -5.23
N THR A 241 3.68 -22.57 -4.94
CA THR A 241 3.46 -23.82 -4.22
C THR A 241 3.16 -23.62 -2.73
N MET A 242 3.41 -22.42 -2.20
CA MET A 242 3.09 -22.00 -0.83
C MET A 242 1.94 -20.99 -0.83
N GLY A 243 1.07 -21.00 -1.84
CA GLY A 243 -0.06 -20.06 -1.95
C GLY A 243 0.31 -18.65 -2.42
N GLY A 244 1.54 -18.45 -2.92
CA GLY A 244 1.94 -17.16 -3.50
C GLY A 244 1.11 -16.75 -4.72
N THR A 245 1.14 -15.46 -5.03
CA THR A 245 0.32 -14.84 -6.09
C THR A 245 1.16 -14.33 -7.26
N ASN A 246 0.50 -13.98 -8.37
CA ASN A 246 1.09 -13.23 -9.49
C ASN A 246 0.86 -11.71 -9.34
N ASP A 247 0.51 -11.22 -8.15
CA ASP A 247 0.42 -9.79 -7.88
C ASP A 247 1.85 -9.17 -7.93
N PRO A 248 2.04 -7.95 -8.46
CA PRO A 248 3.36 -7.30 -8.51
C PRO A 248 4.10 -7.23 -7.18
N THR A 249 3.38 -7.17 -6.07
CA THR A 249 3.96 -7.17 -4.71
C THR A 249 4.68 -8.47 -4.37
N ASN A 250 4.35 -9.58 -5.04
CA ASN A 250 4.95 -10.89 -4.78
C ASN A 250 6.17 -11.20 -5.67
N PHE A 251 6.71 -10.25 -6.43
CA PHE A 251 7.86 -10.50 -7.30
C PHE A 251 9.17 -9.91 -6.75
N GLN A 252 10.31 -10.51 -7.11
CA GLN A 252 11.67 -10.07 -6.78
C GLN A 252 12.68 -10.36 -7.89
N LEU A 253 13.77 -9.59 -7.90
CA LEU A 253 14.87 -9.67 -8.84
C LEU A 253 15.94 -10.67 -8.35
N LEU A 254 16.20 -11.72 -9.13
CA LEU A 254 17.25 -12.71 -8.84
C LEU A 254 18.28 -12.76 -9.97
N CYS A 255 19.56 -12.98 -9.63
CA CYS A 255 20.55 -13.40 -10.62
C CYS A 255 20.37 -14.88 -10.98
N ASP A 256 20.99 -15.33 -12.07
CA ASP A 256 20.82 -16.70 -12.59
C ASP A 256 21.17 -17.77 -11.55
N SER A 257 22.29 -17.62 -10.82
CA SER A 257 22.73 -18.60 -9.82
C SER A 257 21.76 -18.71 -8.64
N CYS A 258 21.25 -17.59 -8.13
CA CYS A 258 20.27 -17.57 -7.05
C CYS A 258 18.91 -18.11 -7.51
N ASN A 259 18.46 -17.75 -8.71
CA ASN A 259 17.21 -18.24 -9.28
C ASN A 259 17.22 -19.77 -9.45
N LEU A 260 18.35 -20.32 -9.95
CA LEU A 260 18.53 -21.78 -10.09
C LEU A 260 18.60 -22.50 -8.73
N SER A 261 19.21 -21.88 -7.73
CA SER A 261 19.36 -22.47 -6.38
C SER A 261 18.05 -22.48 -5.58
N LYS A 262 17.29 -21.38 -5.62
CA LYS A 262 16.05 -21.19 -4.84
C LYS A 262 14.97 -22.21 -5.20
N GLY A 263 14.68 -22.37 -6.49
CA GLY A 263 13.57 -23.20 -6.96
C GLY A 263 12.25 -22.86 -6.24
N ALA A 264 11.48 -23.89 -5.85
CA ALA A 264 10.23 -23.75 -5.11
C ALA A 264 10.38 -23.95 -3.58
N LYS A 265 11.59 -23.85 -3.03
CA LYS A 265 11.93 -24.43 -1.71
C LYS A 265 11.77 -23.48 -0.53
N THR A 266 11.97 -22.17 -0.71
CA THR A 266 12.01 -21.21 0.39
C THR A 266 11.31 -19.89 0.03
N ASN A 267 10.79 -19.21 1.05
CA ASN A 267 10.26 -17.85 0.96
C ASN A 267 11.06 -16.85 1.79
N ASN A 268 12.27 -17.22 2.25
CA ASN A 268 13.12 -16.31 3.03
C ASN A 268 13.47 -15.11 2.14
N THR A 269 13.34 -13.91 2.69
CA THR A 269 13.79 -12.68 2.05
C THR A 269 14.42 -11.79 3.10
N PHE A 270 15.30 -10.89 2.66
CA PHE A 270 15.97 -9.92 3.51
C PHE A 270 15.96 -8.58 2.81
N ASP A 271 15.75 -7.48 3.52
CA ASP A 271 15.96 -6.16 2.94
C ASP A 271 17.47 -5.93 2.75
N ILE A 272 17.94 -6.02 1.50
CA ILE A 272 19.35 -5.80 1.15
C ILE A 272 19.48 -4.35 0.72
N ASP A 273 20.06 -3.53 1.60
CA ASP A 273 20.36 -2.14 1.32
C ASP A 273 21.86 -1.83 1.45
N SER A 274 22.33 -0.92 0.62
CA SER A 274 23.66 -0.35 0.74
C SER A 274 23.56 0.96 1.53
N PRO A 275 24.23 1.08 2.69
CA PRO A 275 24.28 2.35 3.40
C PRO A 275 24.94 3.41 2.51
N PHE A 276 24.45 4.65 2.58
CA PHE A 276 25.02 5.75 1.79
C PHE A 276 26.47 6.07 2.14
N TRP A 277 26.87 5.77 3.38
CA TRP A 277 28.19 6.09 3.91
C TRP A 277 28.77 4.86 4.60
N ASP A 278 30.06 4.65 4.38
CA ASP A 278 30.85 3.67 5.11
C ASP A 278 31.04 4.14 6.56
N GLN A 279 30.26 3.55 7.46
CA GLN A 279 30.25 3.92 8.87
C GLN A 279 31.47 3.39 9.63
N ASP A 280 32.21 2.42 9.08
CA ASP A 280 33.42 1.86 9.69
C ASP A 280 34.60 2.84 9.60
N LYS A 281 34.54 3.77 8.64
CA LYS A 281 35.49 4.87 8.51
C LYS A 281 35.30 6.01 9.51
N ARG A 282 34.25 6.00 10.35
CA ARG A 282 34.04 7.03 11.40
C ARG A 282 35.04 6.95 12.54
N LYS A 283 35.67 5.79 12.75
CA LYS A 283 36.59 5.53 13.88
C LYS A 283 38.06 5.79 13.56
N LYS A 284 38.35 6.37 12.39
CA LYS A 284 39.70 6.82 11.99
C LYS A 284 39.77 8.32 12.08
#